data_AF-A0A4R8I9N5-F1
#
_entry.id   AF-A0A4R8I9N5-F1
#
_cell.length_a   1.000
_cell.length_b   1.000
_cell.length_c   1.000
_cell.angle_alpha   90.00
_cell.angle_beta   90.00
_cell.angle_gamma   90.00
#
_symmetry.space_group_name_H-M   'P 1'
#
loop_
_entity.id
_entity.type
_entity.pdbx_description
1 polymer ?
#
loop_
_entity_poly.entity_id
_entity_poly.type
_entity_poly.pdbx_seq_one_letter_code
_entity_poly.pdbx_strand_id
1 'polypeptide(L)'
;MKENFKGKDGTAGFHKNPQNINRTGANRKSFSTINEALKKKGIQPLKKNELIESYTLIFNATEEELKRIAVDKKTPFALRLIITELNDKNTRSKAIADLRNYMFGQAMQEINHTVKARVLTPEEMKEHLKNLNDEY
;
A
#
# COMPACT_ATOMS: atom_id res chain seq x y z
N MET A 1 -37.61 -10.85 -41.06
CA MET A 1 -36.42 -10.54 -40.24
C MET A 1 -36.81 -10.57 -38.77
N LYS A 2 -36.66 -11.72 -38.13
CA LYS A 2 -36.87 -11.92 -36.69
C LYS A 2 -35.62 -12.61 -36.19
N GLU A 3 -34.69 -11.87 -35.60
CA GLU A 3 -33.64 -12.42 -34.74
C GLU A 3 -32.85 -11.24 -34.16
N ASN A 4 -32.42 -11.36 -32.90
CA ASN A 4 -31.52 -10.44 -32.17
C ASN A 4 -32.11 -9.43 -31.17
N PHE A 5 -33.31 -9.67 -30.64
CA PHE A 5 -33.73 -9.10 -29.35
C PHE A 5 -34.06 -10.18 -28.33
N LYS A 6 -33.10 -11.05 -28.02
CA LYS A 6 -33.17 -11.90 -26.81
C LYS A 6 -32.44 -11.21 -25.67
N GLY A 7 -33.17 -10.54 -24.78
CA GLY A 7 -32.58 -10.07 -23.51
C GLY A 7 -33.15 -8.80 -22.88
N LYS A 8 -34.25 -8.20 -23.37
CA LYS A 8 -34.81 -6.98 -22.77
C LYS A 8 -35.63 -7.18 -21.49
N ASP A 9 -35.86 -8.42 -21.08
CA ASP A 9 -36.87 -8.72 -20.07
C ASP A 9 -36.27 -9.16 -18.72
N GLY A 10 -34.94 -9.05 -18.54
CA GLY A 10 -34.23 -9.41 -17.30
C GLY A 10 -34.34 -10.89 -16.87
N THR A 11 -35.11 -11.70 -17.59
CA THR A 11 -35.50 -13.08 -17.24
C THR A 11 -34.74 -14.14 -18.03
N ALA A 12 -33.86 -13.71 -18.95
CA ALA A 12 -32.99 -14.60 -19.71
C ALA A 12 -31.76 -15.01 -18.88
N GLY A 13 -31.97 -16.01 -18.02
CA GLY A 13 -31.04 -17.13 -17.91
C GLY A 13 -29.78 -16.96 -17.07
N PHE A 14 -29.49 -15.80 -16.46
CA PHE A 14 -28.37 -15.70 -15.52
C PHE A 14 -28.57 -16.65 -14.33
N HIS A 15 -29.75 -16.66 -13.70
CA HIS A 15 -30.05 -17.58 -12.60
C HIS A 15 -30.16 -19.07 -13.01
N LYS A 16 -30.43 -19.34 -14.30
CA LYS A 16 -30.59 -20.71 -14.81
C LYS A 16 -29.27 -21.42 -15.13
N ASN A 17 -28.18 -20.65 -15.30
CA ASN A 17 -26.82 -21.18 -15.47
C ASN A 17 -25.90 -20.66 -14.37
N PRO A 18 -26.09 -21.13 -13.11
CA PRO A 18 -25.25 -20.71 -11.98
C PRO A 18 -23.76 -21.02 -12.19
N GLN A 19 -23.44 -21.96 -13.08
CA GLN A 19 -22.10 -22.35 -13.53
C GLN A 19 -21.35 -21.17 -14.20
N ASN A 20 -22.06 -20.29 -14.92
CA ASN A 20 -21.49 -19.16 -15.66
C ASN A 20 -21.49 -17.84 -14.86
N ILE A 21 -22.08 -17.84 -13.66
CA ILE A 21 -22.02 -16.68 -12.77
C ILE A 21 -20.76 -16.82 -11.90
N ASN A 22 -19.74 -16.03 -12.21
CA ASN A 22 -18.64 -15.83 -11.29
C ASN A 22 -19.11 -14.95 -10.11
N ARG A 23 -19.82 -15.56 -9.15
CA ARG A 23 -20.34 -14.89 -7.94
C ARG A 23 -19.23 -14.36 -7.03
N THR A 24 -18.03 -14.91 -7.16
CA THR A 24 -16.87 -14.59 -6.32
C THR A 24 -16.01 -13.46 -6.90
N GLY A 25 -16.32 -12.97 -8.11
CA GLY A 25 -15.43 -12.07 -8.85
C GLY A 25 -14.18 -12.80 -9.37
N ALA A 26 -13.41 -12.16 -10.25
CA ALA A 26 -12.12 -12.70 -10.66
C ALA A 26 -11.24 -12.85 -9.43
N ASN A 27 -11.09 -14.08 -8.92
CA ASN A 27 -10.31 -14.40 -7.74
C ASN A 27 -8.81 -14.20 -8.03
N ARG A 28 -8.37 -12.94 -8.16
CA ARG A 28 -6.98 -12.60 -7.80
C ARG A 28 -6.83 -13.12 -6.38
N LYS A 29 -5.83 -13.97 -6.12
CA LYS A 29 -5.58 -14.45 -4.76
C LYS A 29 -5.47 -13.23 -3.86
N SER A 30 -6.48 -12.99 -3.03
CA SER A 30 -6.46 -11.88 -2.10
C SER A 30 -5.30 -12.10 -1.13
N PHE A 31 -4.81 -11.01 -0.53
CA PHE A 31 -3.80 -11.12 0.52
C PHE A 31 -4.23 -12.09 1.63
N SER A 32 -5.53 -12.13 1.98
CA SER A 32 -6.08 -13.10 2.94
C SER A 32 -5.86 -14.55 2.50
N THR A 33 -6.22 -14.90 1.25
CA THR A 33 -6.05 -16.26 0.71
C THR A 33 -4.58 -16.68 0.68
N ILE A 34 -3.67 -15.76 0.35
CA ILE A 34 -2.22 -16.03 0.37
C ILE A 34 -1.74 -16.24 1.81
N ASN A 35 -2.14 -15.37 2.73
CA ASN A 35 -1.77 -15.46 4.15
C ASN A 35 -2.23 -16.78 4.77
N GLU A 36 -3.46 -17.22 4.47
CA GLU A 36 -3.97 -18.51 4.92
C GLU A 36 -3.15 -19.68 4.35
N ALA A 37 -2.81 -19.64 3.06
CA ALA A 37 -1.99 -20.66 2.43
C ALA A 37 -0.57 -20.72 3.03
N LEU A 38 0.02 -19.58 3.39
CA LEU A 38 1.32 -19.51 4.04
C LEU A 38 1.26 -20.02 5.49
N LYS A 39 0.22 -19.65 6.25
CA LYS A 39 -0.02 -20.17 7.61
C LYS A 39 -0.20 -21.68 7.62
N LYS A 40 -0.90 -22.25 6.64
CA LYS A 40 -1.04 -23.70 6.46
C LYS A 40 0.30 -24.41 6.21
N LYS A 41 1.29 -23.71 5.65
CA LYS A 41 2.67 -24.19 5.49
C LYS A 41 3.53 -24.00 6.75
N GLY A 42 2.94 -23.54 7.86
CA GLY A 42 3.62 -23.28 9.12
C GLY A 42 4.33 -21.91 9.18
N ILE A 43 4.19 -21.07 8.14
CA ILE A 43 4.84 -19.76 8.12
C ILE A 43 4.04 -18.79 8.98
N GLN A 44 4.68 -18.27 10.02
CA GLN A 44 4.08 -17.30 10.92
C GLN A 44 4.34 -15.87 10.45
N PRO A 45 3.39 -14.94 10.68
CA PRO A 45 3.63 -13.53 10.44
C PRO A 45 4.67 -13.00 11.43
N LEU A 46 5.57 -12.15 10.95
CA LEU A 46 6.53 -11.44 11.79
C LEU A 46 5.81 -10.40 12.65
N LYS A 47 6.19 -10.32 13.91
CA LYS A 47 5.81 -9.19 14.78
C LYS A 47 6.67 -7.97 14.45
N LYS A 48 6.13 -6.78 14.75
CA LYS A 48 6.87 -5.51 14.55
C LYS A 48 8.24 -5.53 15.24
N ASN A 49 8.28 -5.96 16.50
CA ASN A 49 9.52 -5.97 17.28
C ASN A 49 10.55 -6.96 16.73
N GLU A 50 10.11 -8.16 16.31
CA GLU A 50 10.99 -9.17 15.70
C GLU A 50 11.62 -8.64 14.39
N LEU A 51 10.84 -7.90 13.60
CA LEU A 51 11.34 -7.26 12.38
C LEU A 51 12.40 -6.19 12.70
N ILE A 52 12.11 -5.31 13.67
CA ILE A 52 13.06 -4.26 14.10
C ILE A 52 14.35 -4.90 14.62
N GLU A 53 14.24 -5.88 15.51
CA GLU A 53 15.39 -6.61 16.07
C GLU A 53 16.25 -7.23 14.96
N SER A 54 15.61 -7.91 14.01
CA SER A 54 16.30 -8.50 12.85
C SER A 54 17.09 -7.45 12.06
N TYR A 55 16.51 -6.29 11.78
CA TYR A 55 17.22 -5.21 11.08
C TYR A 55 18.38 -4.65 11.89
N THR A 56 18.21 -4.46 13.20
CA THR A 56 19.30 -3.97 14.06
C THR A 56 20.47 -4.95 14.09
N LEU A 57 20.20 -6.26 14.09
CA LEU A 57 21.25 -7.28 14.01
C LEU A 57 21.95 -7.28 12.66
N ILE A 58 21.23 -7.11 11.55
CA ILE A 58 21.82 -6.98 10.21
C ILE A 58 22.80 -5.81 10.15
N PHE A 59 22.45 -4.67 10.77
CA PHE A 59 23.34 -3.50 10.79
C PHE A 59 24.60 -3.69 11.63
N ASN A 60 24.57 -4.59 12.61
CA ASN A 60 25.73 -4.91 13.43
C ASN A 60 26.53 -6.13 12.92
N ALA A 61 26.03 -6.83 11.90
CA ALA A 61 26.67 -8.00 11.33
C ALA A 61 27.82 -7.61 10.38
N THR A 62 28.81 -8.49 10.27
CA THR A 62 29.93 -8.34 9.35
C THR A 62 29.53 -8.68 7.91
N GLU A 63 30.32 -8.20 6.95
CA GLU A 63 30.11 -8.50 5.53
C GLU A 63 30.10 -10.01 5.24
N GLU A 64 30.99 -10.78 5.87
CA GLU A 64 31.06 -12.23 5.68
C GLU A 64 29.80 -12.94 6.18
N GLU A 65 29.29 -12.54 7.35
CA GLU A 65 28.07 -13.12 7.93
C GLU A 65 26.86 -12.85 7.04
N LEU A 66 26.72 -11.60 6.57
CA LEU A 66 25.63 -11.22 5.67
C LEU A 66 25.70 -11.94 4.32
N LYS A 67 26.89 -12.12 3.76
CA LYS A 67 27.09 -12.89 2.52
C LYS A 67 26.66 -14.35 2.67
N ARG A 68 26.96 -14.99 3.80
CA ARG A 68 26.51 -16.37 4.09
C ARG A 68 24.99 -16.47 4.13
N ILE A 69 24.32 -15.51 4.77
CA ILE A 69 22.86 -15.46 4.86
C ILE A 69 22.23 -15.19 3.48
N ALA A 70 22.82 -14.31 2.68
CA ALA A 70 22.28 -13.93 1.37
C ALA A 70 22.25 -15.11 0.36
N VAL A 71 23.23 -16.00 0.41
CA VAL A 71 23.34 -17.15 -0.51
C VAL A 71 22.58 -18.39 -0.04
N ASP A 72 22.21 -18.45 1.24
CA ASP A 72 21.45 -19.59 1.78
C ASP A 72 20.02 -19.61 1.23
N LYS A 73 19.67 -20.70 0.54
CA LYS A 73 18.33 -20.90 -0.05
C LYS A 73 17.26 -21.25 0.98
N LYS A 74 17.64 -21.65 2.20
CA LYS A 74 16.71 -21.95 3.28
C LYS A 74 16.27 -20.70 4.04
N THR A 75 17.07 -19.65 3.99
CA THR A 75 16.75 -18.34 4.56
C THR A 75 15.52 -17.71 3.85
N PRO A 76 14.60 -17.06 4.59
CA PRO A 76 13.46 -16.37 4.00
C PRO A 76 13.87 -15.43 2.87
N PHE A 77 13.19 -15.54 1.73
CA PHE A 77 13.57 -14.81 0.52
C PHE A 77 13.60 -13.29 0.71
N ALA A 78 12.65 -12.73 1.47
CA ALA A 78 12.63 -11.30 1.79
C ALA A 78 13.90 -10.83 2.53
N LEU A 79 14.43 -11.65 3.44
CA LEU A 79 15.67 -11.34 4.17
C LEU A 79 16.88 -11.29 3.22
N ARG A 80 16.93 -12.21 2.25
CA ARG A 80 17.97 -12.23 1.22
C ARG A 80 17.92 -11.00 0.33
N LEU A 81 16.72 -10.53 -0.03
CA LEU A 81 16.53 -9.30 -0.82
C LEU A 81 17.00 -8.07 -0.04
N ILE A 82 16.64 -7.96 1.24
CA ILE A 82 17.11 -6.88 2.12
C ILE A 82 18.64 -6.81 2.13
N ILE A 83 19.31 -7.93 2.36
CA ILE A 83 20.78 -7.97 2.42
C ILE A 83 21.38 -7.62 1.05
N THR A 84 20.76 -8.07 -0.04
CA THR A 84 21.20 -7.75 -1.40
C THR A 84 21.07 -6.26 -1.69
N GLU A 85 19.97 -5.64 -1.29
CA GLU A 85 19.71 -4.20 -1.45
C GLU A 85 20.72 -3.34 -0.69
N LEU A 86 21.07 -3.76 0.54
CA LEU A 86 22.11 -3.10 1.34
C LEU A 86 23.50 -3.19 0.71
N ASN A 87 23.73 -4.20 -0.15
CA ASN A 87 24.99 -4.38 -0.85
C ASN A 87 25.04 -3.64 -2.21
N ASP A 88 23.90 -3.21 -2.76
CA ASP A 88 23.87 -2.46 -4.01
C ASP A 88 24.40 -1.03 -3.80
N LYS A 89 25.31 -0.58 -4.68
CA LYS A 89 25.90 0.76 -4.59
C LYS A 89 24.88 1.86 -4.89
N ASN A 90 23.91 1.59 -5.75
CA ASN A 90 22.96 2.61 -6.20
C ASN A 90 21.84 2.86 -5.20
N THR A 91 21.44 1.83 -4.47
CA THR A 91 20.25 1.88 -3.63
C THR A 91 20.54 1.82 -2.13
N ARG A 92 21.73 1.37 -1.69
CA ARG A 92 22.04 1.23 -0.24
C ARG A 92 21.77 2.49 0.57
N SER A 93 22.15 3.66 0.07
CA SER A 93 22.07 4.90 0.85
C SER A 93 20.62 5.27 1.15
N LYS A 94 19.75 5.07 0.17
CA LYS A 94 18.31 5.26 0.33
C LYS A 94 17.70 4.17 1.21
N ALA A 95 18.07 2.91 1.00
CA ALA A 95 17.60 1.79 1.81
C ALA A 95 17.96 1.97 3.30
N ILE A 96 19.19 2.36 3.61
CA ILE A 96 19.64 2.66 4.98
C ILE A 96 18.85 3.83 5.57
N ALA A 97 18.64 4.91 4.80
CA ALA A 97 17.89 6.07 5.26
C ALA A 97 16.42 5.71 5.56
N ASP A 98 15.74 5.01 4.65
CA ASP A 98 14.34 4.60 4.81
C ASP A 98 14.17 3.63 5.98
N LEU A 99 15.11 2.69 6.16
CA LEU A 99 15.10 1.76 7.29
C LEU A 99 15.34 2.47 8.63
N ARG A 100 16.34 3.36 8.71
CA ARG A 100 16.58 4.18 9.89
C ARG A 100 15.35 5.00 10.25
N ASN A 101 14.75 5.64 9.25
CA ASN A 101 13.54 6.44 9.38
C ASN A 101 12.35 5.62 9.89
N TYR A 102 12.20 4.38 9.44
CA TYR A 102 11.16 3.47 9.92
C TYR A 102 11.36 3.04 11.38
N MET A 103 12.60 2.76 11.78
CA MET A 103 12.91 2.24 13.13
C MET A 103 12.98 3.34 14.19
N PHE A 104 13.60 4.48 13.88
CA PHE A 104 13.90 5.54 14.83
C PHE A 104 13.07 6.80 14.62
N GLY A 105 12.22 6.82 13.58
CA GLY A 105 11.45 7.99 13.18
C GLY A 105 12.19 8.90 12.21
N GLN A 106 11.42 9.73 11.51
CA GLN A 106 11.92 10.79 10.65
C GLN A 106 12.01 12.10 11.43
N ALA A 107 12.98 12.94 11.07
CA ALA A 107 12.96 14.33 11.52
C ALA A 107 11.67 15.00 11.04
N MET A 108 11.00 15.76 11.92
CA MET A 108 9.81 16.52 11.54
C MET A 108 10.13 17.47 10.40
N GLN A 109 9.39 17.36 9.29
CA GLN A 109 9.45 18.35 8.22
C GLN A 109 8.60 19.56 8.59
N GLU A 110 9.13 20.76 8.37
CA GLU A 110 8.35 21.99 8.48
C GLU A 110 7.29 22.02 7.38
N ILE A 111 6.00 22.06 7.77
CA ILE A 111 4.89 22.20 6.84
C ILE A 111 4.68 23.69 6.59
N ASN A 112 5.26 24.21 5.50
CA ASN A 112 5.00 25.57 5.05
C ASN A 112 3.72 25.60 4.21
N HIS A 113 2.62 26.05 4.81
CA HIS A 113 1.33 26.18 4.13
C HIS A 113 1.13 27.62 3.62
N THR A 114 1.20 27.83 2.31
CA THR A 114 0.87 29.13 1.69
C THR A 114 -0.60 29.14 1.28
N VAL A 115 -1.45 29.81 2.06
CA VAL A 115 -2.85 30.04 1.69
C VAL A 115 -2.92 31.24 0.75
N LYS A 116 -3.34 31.03 -0.50
CA LYS A 116 -3.82 32.13 -1.35
C LYS A 116 -5.23 32.48 -0.89
N ALA A 117 -5.36 33.35 0.10
CA ALA A 117 -6.66 33.90 0.45
C ALA A 117 -7.16 34.68 -0.77
N ARG A 118 -8.31 34.28 -1.33
CA ARG A 118 -9.02 35.10 -2.32
C ARG A 118 -9.52 36.33 -1.57
N VAL A 119 -8.87 37.47 -1.80
CA VAL A 119 -9.41 38.75 -1.37
C VAL A 119 -10.65 39.01 -2.23
N LEU A 120 -11.82 39.08 -1.60
CA LEU A 120 -13.06 39.46 -2.28
C LEU A 120 -12.87 40.84 -2.90
N THR A 121 -13.34 41.03 -4.12
CA THR A 121 -13.33 42.37 -4.72
C THR A 121 -14.29 43.29 -3.94
N PRO A 122 -14.12 44.62 -4.00
CA PRO A 122 -15.02 45.55 -3.32
C PRO A 122 -16.50 45.40 -3.69
N GLU A 123 -16.78 44.85 -4.87
CA GLU A 123 -18.14 44.60 -5.38
C GLU A 123 -18.74 43.34 -4.74
N GLU A 124 -17.99 42.24 -4.68
CA GLU A 124 -18.41 40.98 -4.03
C GLU A 124 -18.62 41.16 -2.52
N MET A 125 -17.82 42.03 -1.87
CA MET A 125 -18.01 42.40 -0.46
C MET A 125 -19.33 43.13 -0.21
N LYS A 126 -19.72 44.03 -1.12
CA LYS A 126 -20.98 44.79 -1.00
C LYS A 126 -22.19 43.89 -1.16
N GLU A 127 -22.13 42.95 -2.12
CA GLU A 127 -23.19 41.99 -2.34
C GLU A 127 -23.34 41.04 -1.14
N HIS A 128 -22.23 40.59 -0.55
CA HIS A 128 -22.25 39.76 0.66
C HIS A 128 -22.84 40.50 1.87
N LEU A 129 -22.50 41.77 2.07
CA LEU A 129 -23.06 42.61 3.13
C LEU A 129 -24.56 42.89 2.94
N LYS A 130 -25.00 43.02 1.68
CA LYS A 130 -26.42 43.20 1.37
C LYS A 130 -27.21 41.94 1.72
N ASN A 131 -26.72 40.76 1.32
CA ASN A 131 -27.37 39.50 1.62
C ASN A 131 -27.44 39.22 3.14
N LEU A 132 -26.43 39.65 3.91
CA LEU A 132 -26.45 39.54 5.39
C LEU A 132 -27.46 40.49 6.04
N ASN A 133 -27.72 41.65 5.45
CA ASN A 133 -28.73 42.59 5.94
C ASN A 133 -30.15 42.19 5.55
N ASP A 134 -30.32 41.44 4.45
CA ASP A 134 -31.63 40.97 3.99
C ASP A 134 -32.09 39.68 4.72
N GLU A 135 -31.19 39.00 5.45
CA GLU A 135 -31.49 37.80 6.25
C GLU A 135 -31.78 38.07 7.76
N TYR A 136 -31.85 39.34 8.18
CA TYR A 136 -32.22 39.75 9.55
C TYR A 136 -33.41 40.72 9.60
#